data_AF-A0A8K1DAP8-F1
#
_entry.id   AF-A0A8K1DAP8-F1
#
_cell.length_a   1.000
_cell.length_b   1.000
_cell.length_c   1.000
_cell.angle_alpha   90.00
_cell.angle_beta   90.00
_cell.angle_gamma   90.00
#
_symmetry.space_group_name_H-M   'P 1'
#
loop_
_entity.id
_entity.type
_entity.pdbx_description
1 polymer ?
#
loop_
_entity_poly.entity_id
_entity_poly.type
_entity_poly.pdbx_seq_one_letter_code
_entity_poly.pdbx_strand_id
1 'polypeptide(L)'
;MVTQPATPSKFQGVTRTYYIAADEVKWNYAPSGMNLITGKPLAADPATALYTQNGKDRIGSVYLKCLYQGYTDGTFSTLQPRTTKWEHLGILGPVIHAEVGDTIQVVFKNNCRIPVSMHPHGVLYDKSSEGAPYDDGVPDSKKLGDACTSRR
;
A
#
# COMPACT_ATOMS: atom_id res chain seq x y z
N MET A 1 26.61 24.20 -18.52
CA MET A 1 26.43 22.82 -19.03
C MET A 1 25.39 22.86 -20.12
N VAL A 2 25.73 22.45 -21.34
CA VAL A 2 24.82 22.48 -22.50
C VAL A 2 23.91 21.26 -22.41
N THR A 3 22.60 21.47 -22.24
CA THR A 3 21.59 20.41 -22.33
C THR A 3 21.49 19.94 -23.77
N GLN A 4 21.97 18.72 -24.04
CA GLN A 4 21.67 18.06 -25.31
C GLN A 4 20.16 17.76 -25.37
N PRO A 5 19.50 17.94 -26.53
CA PRO A 5 18.12 17.53 -26.69
C PRO A 5 18.02 16.01 -26.55
N ALA A 6 17.09 15.55 -25.71
CA ALA A 6 16.85 14.13 -25.52
C ALA A 6 16.39 13.50 -26.83
N THR A 7 17.07 12.45 -27.27
CA THR A 7 16.64 11.60 -28.39
C THR A 7 15.24 11.07 -28.09
N PRO A 8 14.27 11.14 -29.03
CA PRO A 8 12.94 10.62 -28.78
C PRO A 8 13.04 9.13 -28.40
N SER A 9 12.48 8.79 -27.24
CA SER A 9 12.37 7.40 -26.79
C SER A 9 11.67 6.57 -27.87
N LYS A 10 12.29 5.45 -28.28
CA LYS A 10 11.65 4.46 -29.17
C LYS A 10 10.47 3.75 -28.52
N PHE A 11 10.27 3.92 -27.21
CA PHE A 11 9.20 3.30 -26.45
C PHE A 11 8.02 4.29 -26.35
N GLN A 12 6.93 3.99 -27.05
CA GLN A 12 5.64 4.64 -26.85
C GLN A 12 4.99 4.05 -25.60
N GLY A 13 5.27 4.65 -24.44
CA GLY A 13 4.66 4.21 -23.20
C GLY A 13 3.17 4.53 -23.13
N VAL A 14 2.47 3.79 -22.28
CA VAL A 14 1.05 3.99 -21.98
C VAL A 14 0.87 4.57 -20.58
N THR A 15 -0.28 5.22 -20.36
CA THR A 15 -0.69 5.56 -18.99
C THR A 15 -1.39 4.37 -18.36
N ARG A 16 -0.89 3.92 -17.21
CA ARG A 16 -1.50 2.86 -16.40
C ARG A 16 -2.11 3.48 -15.15
N THR A 17 -3.43 3.51 -15.09
CA THR A 17 -4.16 4.07 -13.96
C THR A 17 -4.51 2.98 -12.94
N TYR A 18 -4.19 3.24 -11.68
CA TYR A 18 -4.52 2.40 -10.53
C TYR A 18 -5.38 3.18 -9.54
N TYR A 19 -6.41 2.54 -9.00
CA TYR A 19 -7.25 3.09 -7.95
C TYR A 19 -6.93 2.38 -6.65
N ILE A 20 -6.32 3.10 -5.70
CA ILE A 20 -5.83 2.51 -4.46
C ILE A 20 -6.38 3.34 -3.30
N ALA A 21 -6.96 2.67 -2.30
CA ALA A 21 -7.28 3.32 -1.04
C ALA A 21 -6.43 2.77 0.09
N ALA A 22 -6.20 3.60 1.11
CA ALA A 22 -5.73 3.13 2.40
C ALA A 22 -6.94 2.92 3.32
N ASP A 23 -7.13 1.67 3.78
CA ASP A 23 -8.29 1.25 4.57
C ASP A 23 -7.87 0.67 5.92
N GLU A 24 -8.68 0.92 6.95
CA GLU A 24 -8.52 0.27 8.25
C GLU A 24 -9.09 -1.16 8.22
N VAL A 25 -8.21 -2.15 8.34
CA VAL A 25 -8.55 -3.57 8.29
C VAL A 25 -8.11 -4.25 9.59
N LYS A 26 -8.98 -5.08 10.17
CA LYS A 26 -8.60 -6.01 11.24
C LYS A 26 -7.81 -7.16 10.62
N TRP A 27 -6.49 -7.07 10.67
CA TRP A 27 -5.60 -8.07 10.09
C TRP A 27 -5.32 -9.21 11.07
N ASN A 28 -5.59 -10.45 10.67
CA ASN A 28 -5.27 -11.64 11.43
C ASN A 28 -3.94 -12.23 10.95
N TYR A 29 -2.92 -12.20 11.79
CA TYR A 29 -1.60 -12.74 11.46
C TYR A 29 -1.55 -14.27 11.41
N ALA A 30 -2.51 -14.96 12.05
CA ALA A 30 -2.55 -16.42 12.11
C ALA A 30 -3.98 -16.94 11.89
N PRO A 31 -4.53 -16.77 10.68
CA PRO A 31 -5.94 -17.06 10.39
C PRO A 31 -6.30 -18.54 10.50
N SER A 32 -5.33 -19.45 10.36
CA SER A 32 -5.56 -20.89 10.54
C SER A 32 -5.84 -21.29 11.99
N GLY A 33 -5.40 -20.49 12.97
CA GLY A 33 -5.43 -20.88 14.39
C GLY A 33 -4.49 -22.04 14.75
N MET A 34 -3.69 -22.52 13.79
CA MET A 34 -2.87 -23.73 13.89
C MET A 34 -1.42 -23.44 13.49
N ASN A 35 -0.47 -24.02 14.21
CA ASN A 35 0.90 -24.14 13.75
C ASN A 35 0.95 -25.22 12.66
N LEU A 36 1.05 -24.81 11.39
CA LEU A 36 0.97 -25.71 10.24
C LEU A 36 2.19 -26.63 10.10
N ILE A 37 3.30 -26.35 10.81
CA ILE A 37 4.49 -27.22 10.83
C ILE A 37 4.28 -28.38 11.81
N THR A 38 3.75 -28.09 13.00
CA THR A 38 3.59 -29.09 14.08
C THR A 38 2.21 -29.73 14.13
N GLY A 39 1.23 -29.16 13.42
CA GLY A 39 -0.17 -29.61 13.44
C GLY A 39 -0.93 -29.28 14.72
N LYS A 40 -0.38 -28.44 15.61
CA LYS A 40 -0.98 -28.11 16.90
C LYS A 40 -1.75 -26.78 16.88
N PRO A 41 -2.81 -26.63 17.69
CA PRO A 41 -3.42 -25.32 17.94
C PRO A 41 -2.39 -24.33 18.48
N LEU A 42 -2.44 -23.08 18.02
CA LEU A 42 -1.46 -22.06 18.44
C LEU A 42 -1.49 -21.81 19.95
N ALA A 43 -2.66 -21.96 20.58
CA ALA A 43 -2.80 -21.83 22.03
C ALA A 43 -2.15 -22.99 22.82
N ALA A 44 -1.92 -24.13 22.19
CA ALA A 44 -1.37 -25.33 22.83
C ALA A 44 0.17 -25.41 22.75
N ASP A 45 0.80 -24.53 21.97
CA ASP A 45 2.25 -24.44 21.81
C ASP A 45 2.74 -23.12 22.44
N PRO A 46 3.48 -23.15 23.58
CA PRO A 46 3.96 -21.95 24.27
C PRO A 46 4.71 -20.97 23.37
N ALA A 47 5.44 -21.46 22.36
CA ALA A 47 6.19 -20.61 21.44
C ALA A 47 5.26 -19.76 20.56
N THR A 48 4.11 -20.30 20.17
CA THR A 48 3.12 -19.58 19.34
C THR A 48 2.05 -18.85 20.16
N ALA A 49 1.66 -19.40 21.32
CA ALA A 49 0.70 -18.80 22.23
C ALA A 49 1.18 -17.43 22.73
N LEU A 50 2.50 -17.27 22.90
CA LEU A 50 3.13 -16.00 23.27
C LEU A 50 2.71 -14.84 22.36
N TYR A 51 2.56 -15.08 21.06
CA TYR A 51 2.27 -14.05 20.06
C TYR A 51 0.79 -13.98 19.64
N THR A 52 0.03 -15.06 19.85
CA THR A 52 -1.28 -15.23 19.20
C THR A 52 -2.44 -15.26 20.19
N GLN A 53 -2.19 -15.56 21.47
CA GLN A 53 -3.24 -15.72 22.46
C GLN A 53 -3.68 -14.37 23.04
N ASN A 54 -4.98 -14.12 23.05
CA ASN A 54 -5.57 -13.00 23.78
C ASN A 54 -5.38 -13.13 25.30
N GLY A 55 -5.30 -12.00 25.98
CA GLY A 55 -5.22 -11.92 27.43
C GLY A 55 -5.53 -10.52 27.94
N LYS A 56 -5.53 -10.34 29.27
CA LYS A 56 -5.76 -9.03 29.91
C LYS A 56 -4.77 -7.96 29.43
N ASP A 57 -3.56 -8.39 29.12
CA ASP A 57 -2.40 -7.61 28.71
C ASP A 57 -1.89 -7.99 27.29
N ARG A 58 -2.67 -8.78 26.53
CA ARG A 58 -2.27 -9.29 25.21
C ARG A 58 -3.38 -9.13 24.18
N ILE A 59 -3.07 -8.43 23.09
CA ILE A 59 -4.00 -8.17 21.97
C ILE A 59 -4.33 -9.45 21.19
N GLY A 60 -3.45 -10.46 21.20
CA GLY A 60 -3.60 -11.69 20.44
C GLY A 60 -3.11 -11.55 18.99
N SER A 61 -3.71 -12.29 18.05
CA SER A 61 -3.27 -12.38 16.66
C SER A 61 -3.90 -11.35 15.70
N VAL A 62 -4.90 -10.59 16.15
CA VAL A 62 -5.68 -9.68 15.30
C VAL A 62 -5.42 -8.24 15.68
N TYR A 63 -4.90 -7.45 14.74
CA TYR A 63 -4.60 -6.04 14.95
C TYR A 63 -5.26 -5.17 13.89
N LEU A 64 -5.71 -3.98 14.27
CA LEU A 64 -6.14 -2.97 13.31
C LEU A 64 -4.93 -2.42 12.56
N LYS A 65 -4.97 -2.41 11.23
CA LYS A 65 -3.90 -1.93 10.34
C LYS A 65 -4.50 -1.00 9.30
N CYS A 66 -3.71 -0.06 8.80
CA CYS A 66 -4.04 0.74 7.63
C CYS A 66 -3.36 0.08 6.42
N LEU A 67 -4.13 -0.51 5.51
CA LEU A 67 -3.63 -1.30 4.38
C LEU A 67 -3.97 -0.63 3.05
N TYR A 68 -3.08 -0.74 2.07
CA TYR A 68 -3.39 -0.39 0.69
C TYR A 68 -4.24 -1.47 0.03
N GLN A 69 -5.40 -1.08 -0.49
CA GLN A 69 -6.30 -1.96 -1.24
C GLN A 69 -6.57 -1.41 -2.63
N GLY A 70 -6.55 -2.29 -3.63
CA GLY A 70 -6.90 -1.94 -5.01
C GLY A 70 -8.41 -1.91 -5.20
N TYR A 71 -8.87 -0.99 -6.05
CA TYR A 71 -10.27 -0.83 -6.46
C TYR A 71 -10.38 -0.89 -7.97
N THR A 72 -11.57 -1.23 -8.47
CA THR A 72 -11.83 -1.34 -9.91
C THR A 72 -11.79 -0.01 -10.63
N ASP A 73 -12.17 1.07 -9.94
CA ASP A 73 -12.34 2.41 -10.52
C ASP A 73 -12.32 3.51 -9.44
N GLY A 74 -12.44 4.76 -9.90
CA GLY A 74 -12.38 5.96 -9.06
C GLY A 74 -13.59 6.19 -8.15
N THR A 75 -14.60 5.33 -8.17
CA THR A 75 -15.70 5.38 -7.19
C THR A 75 -15.29 4.80 -5.84
N PHE A 76 -14.24 3.97 -5.81
CA PHE A 76 -13.79 3.24 -4.62
C PHE A 76 -14.91 2.42 -3.96
N SER A 77 -15.84 1.88 -4.78
CA SER A 77 -16.98 1.10 -4.29
C SER A 77 -16.75 -0.41 -4.36
N THR A 78 -15.96 -0.87 -5.33
CA THR A 78 -15.69 -2.30 -5.56
C THR A 78 -14.20 -2.59 -5.43
N LEU A 79 -13.84 -3.45 -4.49
CA LEU A 79 -12.48 -3.94 -4.33
C LEU A 79 -12.05 -4.72 -5.58
N GLN A 80 -10.84 -4.46 -6.05
CA GLN A 80 -10.22 -5.24 -7.11
C GLN A 80 -10.07 -6.70 -6.64
N PRO A 81 -10.61 -7.69 -7.38
CA PRO A 81 -10.50 -9.09 -6.99
C PRO A 81 -9.04 -9.54 -6.88
N ARG A 82 -8.66 -10.11 -5.73
CA ARG A 82 -7.36 -10.75 -5.56
C ARG A 82 -7.42 -12.16 -6.15
N THR A 83 -6.88 -12.31 -7.35
CA THR A 83 -6.77 -13.62 -8.03
C THR A 83 -5.87 -14.58 -7.26
N THR A 84 -6.00 -15.89 -7.50
CA THR A 84 -5.12 -16.93 -6.92
C THR A 84 -3.63 -16.66 -7.13
N LYS A 85 -3.25 -16.07 -8.28
CA LYS A 85 -1.87 -15.62 -8.55
C LYS A 85 -1.31 -14.72 -7.46
N TRP A 86 -2.13 -13.89 -6.83
CA TRP A 86 -1.74 -12.83 -5.90
C TRP A 86 -2.21 -13.06 -4.46
N GLU A 87 -2.82 -14.21 -4.17
CA GLU A 87 -3.31 -14.56 -2.82
C GLU A 87 -2.20 -14.46 -1.76
N HIS A 88 -0.99 -14.90 -2.13
CA HIS A 88 0.20 -14.89 -1.28
C HIS A 88 0.66 -13.50 -0.82
N LEU A 89 0.20 -12.41 -1.44
CA LEU A 89 0.59 -11.05 -1.04
C LEU A 89 0.13 -10.71 0.38
N GLY A 90 -0.93 -11.37 0.88
CA GLY A 90 -1.38 -11.20 2.26
C GLY A 90 -1.64 -9.73 2.60
N ILE A 91 -0.84 -9.19 3.51
CA ILE A 91 -0.98 -7.81 4.03
C ILE A 91 -0.52 -6.75 3.02
N LEU A 92 0.25 -7.13 2.00
CA LEU A 92 0.78 -6.20 1.01
C LEU A 92 -0.34 -5.67 0.10
N GLY A 93 -0.14 -4.44 -0.38
CA GLY A 93 -1.05 -3.78 -1.33
C GLY A 93 -1.07 -4.44 -2.71
N PRO A 94 -1.89 -3.91 -3.63
CA PRO A 94 -1.93 -4.38 -5.01
C PRO A 94 -0.57 -4.15 -5.71
N VAL A 95 -0.24 -5.04 -6.64
CA VAL A 95 0.98 -4.90 -7.46
C VAL A 95 0.75 -3.79 -8.48
N ILE A 96 1.65 -2.81 -8.49
CA ILE A 96 1.77 -1.80 -9.54
C ILE A 96 2.88 -2.25 -10.48
N HIS A 97 2.56 -2.48 -11.76
CA HIS A 97 3.54 -2.77 -12.80
C HIS A 97 3.57 -1.67 -13.86
N ALA A 98 4.71 -1.54 -14.53
CA ALA A 98 4.91 -0.65 -15.66
C ALA A 98 6.12 -1.10 -16.47
N GLU A 99 6.16 -0.67 -17.72
CA GLU A 99 7.31 -0.82 -18.61
C GLU A 99 8.06 0.51 -18.74
N VAL A 100 9.29 0.46 -19.24
CA VAL A 100 10.07 1.68 -19.48
C VAL A 100 9.35 2.56 -20.50
N GLY A 101 9.10 3.81 -20.11
CA GLY A 101 8.37 4.80 -20.92
C GLY A 101 6.92 4.99 -20.48
N ASP A 102 6.34 4.07 -19.71
CA ASP A 102 4.98 4.20 -19.19
C ASP A 102 4.87 5.34 -18.16
N THR A 103 3.66 5.88 -18.04
CA THR A 103 3.28 6.76 -16.94
C THR A 103 2.40 5.98 -15.97
N ILE A 104 2.79 5.91 -14.71
CA ILE A 104 1.97 5.32 -13.64
C ILE A 104 1.13 6.44 -13.03
N GLN A 105 -0.18 6.30 -13.09
CA GLN A 105 -1.11 7.20 -12.42
C GLN A 105 -1.79 6.45 -11.28
N VAL A 106 -1.60 6.91 -10.05
CA VAL A 106 -2.33 6.37 -8.89
C VAL A 106 -3.36 7.39 -8.43
N VAL A 107 -4.63 7.02 -8.50
CA VAL A 107 -5.72 7.78 -7.87
C VAL A 107 -5.88 7.23 -6.47
N PHE A 108 -5.45 8.04 -5.49
CA PHE A 108 -5.36 7.61 -4.10
C PHE A 108 -6.50 8.18 -3.24
N LYS A 109 -7.05 7.35 -2.35
CA LYS A 109 -8.04 7.77 -1.34
C LYS A 109 -7.61 7.31 0.06
N ASN A 110 -7.65 8.20 1.03
CA ASN A 110 -7.42 7.85 2.43
C ASN A 110 -8.75 7.64 3.18
N ASN A 111 -9.02 6.40 3.61
CA ASN A 111 -10.12 6.06 4.51
C ASN A 111 -9.64 5.74 5.95
N CYS A 112 -8.34 5.83 6.23
CA CYS A 112 -7.79 5.63 7.57
C CYS A 112 -7.98 6.88 8.45
N ARG A 113 -7.95 6.72 9.77
CA ARG A 113 -8.12 7.85 10.71
C ARG A 113 -6.92 8.81 10.78
N ILE A 114 -5.78 8.42 10.22
CA ILE A 114 -4.54 9.17 10.20
C ILE A 114 -4.22 9.65 8.79
N PRO A 115 -3.54 10.80 8.61
CA PRO A 115 -2.99 11.18 7.32
C PRO A 115 -2.01 10.11 6.81
N VAL A 116 -2.10 9.77 5.52
CA VAL A 116 -1.19 8.86 4.84
C VAL A 116 -0.90 9.35 3.42
N SER A 117 0.20 8.87 2.84
CA SER A 117 0.66 9.22 1.49
C SER A 117 1.29 7.98 0.83
N MET A 118 1.57 8.05 -0.46
CA MET A 118 2.29 7.00 -1.19
C MET A 118 3.61 7.54 -1.73
N HIS A 119 4.73 6.98 -1.27
CA HIS A 119 6.07 7.31 -1.77
C HIS A 119 6.60 6.18 -2.65
N PRO A 120 6.72 6.37 -3.97
CA PRO A 120 7.18 5.32 -4.85
C PRO A 120 8.71 5.26 -4.92
N HIS A 121 9.26 4.05 -5.02
CA HIS A 121 10.68 3.82 -5.29
C HIS A 121 10.88 3.32 -6.73
N GLY A 122 12.01 3.68 -7.34
CA GLY A 122 12.42 3.16 -8.65
C GLY A 122 11.71 3.78 -9.85
N VAL A 123 11.06 4.92 -9.68
CA VAL A 123 10.38 5.68 -10.75
C VAL A 123 10.65 7.18 -10.62
N LEU A 124 10.42 7.93 -11.69
CA LEU A 124 10.52 9.39 -11.69
C LEU A 124 9.18 10.00 -11.24
N TYR A 125 9.23 11.02 -10.39
CA TYR A 125 8.08 11.78 -9.94
C TYR A 125 8.43 13.27 -9.82
N ASP A 126 7.43 14.14 -9.93
CA ASP A 126 7.55 15.54 -9.54
C ASP A 126 7.34 15.73 -8.03
N LYS A 127 7.67 16.91 -7.50
CA LYS A 127 7.51 17.21 -6.06
C LYS A 127 6.08 17.06 -5.56
N SER A 128 5.08 17.32 -6.41
CA SER A 128 3.68 17.12 -6.05
C SER A 128 3.25 15.66 -6.00
N SER A 129 4.07 14.73 -6.50
CA SER A 129 3.81 13.30 -6.59
C SER A 129 4.80 12.46 -5.75
N GLU A 130 5.60 13.10 -4.90
CA GLU A 130 6.63 12.43 -4.10
C GLU A 130 6.05 11.65 -2.92
N GLY A 131 5.09 12.23 -2.19
CA GLY A 131 4.42 11.53 -1.10
C GLY A 131 5.22 11.41 0.18
N ALA A 132 6.19 12.30 0.42
CA ALA A 132 7.03 12.27 1.62
C ALA A 132 7.24 13.70 2.15
N PRO A 133 6.71 14.05 3.32
CA PRO A 133 6.90 15.39 3.89
C PRO A 133 8.30 15.53 4.51
N TYR A 134 9.05 16.53 4.06
CA TYR A 134 10.31 16.97 4.69
C TYR A 134 10.62 18.45 4.37
N ASP A 135 11.60 19.00 5.07
CA ASP A 135 12.09 20.36 4.84
C ASP A 135 13.16 20.36 3.72
N ASP A 136 12.77 20.87 2.57
CA ASP A 136 13.52 20.89 1.31
C ASP A 136 13.49 22.26 0.63
N GLY A 137 12.98 23.29 1.32
CA GLY A 137 12.79 24.63 0.78
C GLY A 137 11.69 24.78 -0.28
N VAL A 138 10.92 23.73 -0.57
CA VAL A 138 9.79 23.79 -1.51
C VAL A 138 8.51 24.20 -0.76
N PRO A 139 7.72 25.17 -1.25
CA PRO A 139 6.47 25.59 -0.61
C PRO A 139 5.43 24.46 -0.56
N ASP A 140 4.63 24.42 0.52
CA ASP A 140 3.58 23.42 0.73
C ASP A 140 2.55 23.33 -0.42
N SER A 141 2.32 24.44 -1.13
CA SER A 141 1.43 24.48 -2.30
C SER A 141 1.91 23.60 -3.48
N LYS A 142 3.18 23.15 -3.45
CA LYS A 142 3.78 22.24 -4.43
C LYS A 142 3.94 20.80 -3.89
N LYS A 143 3.49 20.54 -2.66
CA LYS A 143 3.64 19.27 -1.93
C LYS A 143 2.31 18.53 -1.76
N LEU A 144 1.44 18.60 -2.77
CA LEU A 144 0.08 18.06 -2.69
C LEU A 144 0.03 16.55 -2.44
N GLY A 145 1.08 15.81 -2.78
CA GLY A 145 1.20 14.37 -2.54
C GLY A 145 1.63 13.98 -1.12
N ASP A 146 2.24 14.88 -0.35
CA ASP A 146 2.94 14.55 0.90
C ASP A 146 2.01 14.09 2.03
N ALA A 147 0.73 14.45 1.97
CA ALA A 147 -0.28 13.94 2.88
C ALA A 147 -1.67 13.95 2.24
N CYS A 148 -2.33 12.79 2.22
CA CYS A 148 -3.76 12.67 1.99
C CYS A 148 -4.45 12.61 3.34
N THR A 149 -5.21 13.65 3.70
CA THR A 149 -5.99 13.67 4.94
C THR A 149 -7.24 12.82 4.81
N SER A 150 -7.72 12.29 5.94
CA SER A 150 -8.95 11.50 5.94
C SER A 150 -10.15 12.38 5.61
N ARG A 151 -11.06 11.88 4.77
CA ARG A 151 -12.36 12.52 4.61
C ARG A 151 -13.21 12.15 5.83
N ARG A 152 -13.41 13.09 6.74
CA ARG A 152 -14.49 13.00 7.73
C ARG A 152 -15.84 13.21 7.06
#